data_AF-A0A2N9HJS0-F1
#
_entry.id   AF-A0A2N9HJS0-F1
#
_cell.length_a   1.000
_cell.length_b   1.000
_cell.length_c   1.000
_cell.angle_alpha   90.00
_cell.angle_beta   90.00
_cell.angle_gamma   90.00
#
_symmetry.space_group_name_H-M   'P 1'
#
loop_
_entity.id
_entity.type
_entity.pdbx_description
1 polymer ?
#
loop_
_entity_poly.entity_id
_entity_poly.type
_entity_poly.pdbx_seq_one_letter_code
_entity_poly.pdbx_strand_id
1 'polypeptide(L)'
;MAHLYFFLSSLLVLTVLHGAHAVEYTVTNRAESTPGGARFKNELGTEYTRQTMVSATNFIWKIFQQNTETDQKNYQNVNLFVEEKLLVENALAITSGNEIKVGASYIQGIKGDIKWDFNGVLYHEMVHVWQWYGNGQAPGGLIEGIADFVRLKANYAPSHWVKPGEGNSWDQGYSVTARFLDYCNGLRNGEDSQSALE
;
A
#
# COMPACT_ATOMS: atom_id res chain seq x y z
N MET A 1 38.61 32.70 55.92
CA MET A 1 37.88 31.47 55.53
C MET A 1 36.93 31.83 54.41
N ALA A 2 37.23 31.43 53.19
CA ALA A 2 36.34 31.60 52.05
C ALA A 2 36.32 30.26 51.29
N HIS A 3 35.20 29.55 51.41
CA HIS A 3 34.98 28.27 50.76
C HIS A 3 34.62 28.51 49.29
N LEU A 4 35.49 28.08 48.38
CA LEU A 4 35.23 28.08 46.95
C LEU A 4 34.46 26.80 46.60
N TYR A 5 33.13 26.87 46.63
CA TYR A 5 32.28 25.78 46.18
C TYR A 5 32.21 25.79 44.64
N PHE A 6 32.94 24.88 44.00
CA PHE A 6 32.75 24.53 42.60
C PHE A 6 31.46 23.70 42.47
N PHE A 7 30.38 24.31 41.98
CA PHE A 7 29.23 23.56 41.48
C PHE A 7 29.51 23.13 40.04
N LEU A 8 29.85 21.86 39.84
CA LEU A 8 29.85 21.24 38.52
C LEU A 8 28.39 20.93 38.15
N SER A 9 27.77 21.77 37.31
CA SER A 9 26.51 21.41 36.67
C SER A 9 26.81 20.48 35.49
N SER A 10 26.69 19.17 35.70
CA SER A 10 26.69 18.21 34.60
C SER A 10 25.34 18.28 33.87
N LEU A 11 25.31 19.01 32.76
CA LEU A 11 24.17 19.05 31.84
C LEU A 11 24.16 17.72 31.06
N LEU A 12 23.35 16.76 31.49
CA LEU A 12 23.11 15.53 30.75
C LEU A 12 22.17 15.87 29.58
N VAL A 13 22.71 16.17 28.41
CA VAL A 13 21.90 16.31 27.19
C VAL A 13 21.55 14.91 26.72
N LEU A 14 20.33 14.46 27.02
CA LEU A 14 19.74 13.29 26.39
C LEU A 14 19.39 13.68 24.94
N THR A 15 20.32 13.51 24.01
CA THR A 15 20.00 13.56 22.59
C THR A 15 19.18 12.32 22.26
N VAL A 16 17.86 12.45 22.22
CA VAL A 16 17.00 11.44 21.58
C VAL A 16 17.22 11.59 20.07
N LEU A 17 18.18 10.86 19.52
CA LEU A 17 18.26 10.65 18.08
C LEU A 17 17.06 9.78 17.68
N HIS A 18 15.93 10.41 17.32
CA HIS A 18 14.96 9.79 16.43
C HIS A 18 15.61 9.77 15.05
N GLY A 19 16.38 8.72 14.77
CA GLY A 19 16.77 8.42 13.41
C GLY A 19 15.51 8.05 12.66
N ALA A 20 15.05 8.92 11.76
CA ALA A 20 14.07 8.57 10.75
C ALA A 20 14.71 7.48 9.88
N HIS A 21 14.56 6.22 10.27
CA HIS A 21 15.03 5.10 9.47
C HIS A 21 14.10 4.99 8.27
N ALA A 22 14.64 5.29 7.09
CA ALA A 22 13.91 5.08 5.85
C ALA A 22 13.55 3.60 5.72
N VAL A 23 12.29 3.31 5.40
CA VAL A 23 11.80 1.94 5.19
C VAL A 23 12.62 1.27 4.08
N GLU A 24 13.15 0.08 4.37
CA GLU A 24 13.86 -0.73 3.38
C GLU A 24 12.86 -1.53 2.53
N TYR A 25 13.05 -1.53 1.20
CA TYR A 25 12.20 -2.30 0.29
C TYR A 25 13.01 -3.34 -0.43
N THR A 26 12.60 -4.60 -0.32
CA THR A 26 13.25 -5.72 -1.02
C THR A 26 12.28 -6.40 -1.98
N VAL A 27 12.81 -6.85 -3.11
CA VAL A 27 12.04 -7.58 -4.13
C VAL A 27 12.83 -8.80 -4.55
N THR A 28 12.23 -9.99 -4.37
CA THR A 28 12.86 -11.26 -4.73
C THR A 28 11.96 -12.04 -5.69
N ASN A 29 12.50 -12.45 -6.83
CA ASN A 29 11.82 -13.36 -7.74
C ASN A 29 12.16 -14.80 -7.39
N ARG A 30 11.26 -15.53 -6.71
CA ARG A 30 11.46 -16.95 -6.37
C ARG A 30 10.91 -17.89 -7.44
N ALA A 31 10.25 -17.35 -8.47
CA ALA A 31 9.59 -18.11 -9.52
C ALA A 31 10.34 -18.02 -10.87
N GLU A 32 11.66 -17.79 -10.88
CA GLU A 32 12.42 -17.53 -12.11
C GLU A 32 12.30 -18.63 -13.18
N SER A 33 12.05 -19.87 -12.77
CA SER A 33 11.86 -21.03 -13.65
C SER A 33 10.48 -21.06 -14.34
N THR A 34 9.53 -20.25 -13.88
CA THR A 34 8.17 -20.20 -14.44
C THR A 34 8.09 -19.16 -15.57
N PRO A 35 7.16 -19.30 -16.54
CA PRO A 35 6.96 -18.27 -17.55
C PRO A 35 6.61 -16.90 -16.95
N GLY A 36 5.83 -16.87 -15.87
CA GLY A 36 5.48 -15.65 -15.15
C GLY A 36 6.65 -14.97 -14.45
N GLY A 37 7.51 -15.73 -13.78
CA GLY A 37 8.72 -15.18 -13.16
C GLY A 37 9.75 -14.72 -14.18
N ALA A 38 9.90 -15.43 -15.30
CA ALA A 38 10.70 -14.96 -16.43
C ALA A 38 10.15 -13.64 -17.01
N ARG A 39 8.82 -13.54 -17.17
CA ARG A 39 8.14 -12.32 -17.61
C ARG A 39 8.37 -11.15 -16.66
N PHE A 40 8.21 -11.38 -15.35
CA PHE A 40 8.49 -10.39 -14.31
C PHE A 40 9.91 -9.84 -14.45
N LYS A 41 10.92 -10.71 -14.57
CA LYS A 41 12.33 -10.32 -14.73
C LYS A 41 12.56 -9.43 -15.95
N ASN A 42 11.93 -9.76 -17.07
CA ASN A 42 12.20 -9.12 -18.35
C ASN A 42 11.44 -7.80 -18.56
N GLU A 43 10.21 -7.68 -18.04
CA GLU A 43 9.31 -6.56 -18.33
C GLU A 43 9.11 -5.58 -17.15
N LEU A 44 9.32 -6.05 -15.92
CA LEU A 44 9.20 -5.24 -14.70
C LEU A 44 10.57 -5.11 -14.03
N GLY A 45 11.11 -6.20 -13.50
CA GLY A 45 12.38 -6.24 -12.78
C GLY A 45 12.27 -5.82 -11.32
N THR A 46 13.26 -6.21 -10.52
CA THR A 46 13.30 -5.96 -9.07
C THR A 46 13.44 -4.47 -8.75
N GLU A 47 14.31 -3.75 -9.46
CA GLU A 47 14.56 -2.32 -9.18
C GLU A 47 13.35 -1.44 -9.50
N TYR A 48 12.71 -1.64 -10.66
CA TYR A 48 11.46 -0.94 -10.99
C TYR A 48 10.39 -1.21 -9.92
N THR A 49 10.19 -2.48 -9.55
CA THR A 49 9.19 -2.88 -8.56
C THR A 49 9.48 -2.23 -7.21
N ARG A 50 10.75 -2.20 -6.79
CA ARG A 50 11.19 -1.53 -5.57
C ARG A 50 10.87 -0.04 -5.59
N GLN A 51 11.16 0.65 -6.70
CA GLN A 51 10.82 2.07 -6.87
C GLN A 51 9.30 2.32 -6.85
N THR A 52 8.52 1.41 -7.42
CA THR A 52 7.05 1.45 -7.37
C THR A 52 6.54 1.26 -5.94
N MET A 53 7.13 0.37 -5.13
CA MET A 53 6.78 0.20 -3.71
C MET A 53 7.04 1.49 -2.92
N VAL A 54 8.20 2.14 -3.12
CA VAL A 54 8.51 3.45 -2.51
C VAL A 54 7.47 4.50 -2.90
N SER A 55 7.14 4.56 -4.20
CA SER A 55 6.14 5.52 -4.72
C SER A 55 4.75 5.26 -4.13
N ALA A 56 4.35 4.00 -4.04
CA ALA A 56 3.09 3.58 -3.43
C ALA A 56 3.03 3.97 -1.95
N THR A 57 4.08 3.71 -1.16
CA THR A 57 4.13 4.13 0.24
C THR A 57 3.93 5.63 0.39
N ASN A 58 4.67 6.45 -0.37
CA ASN A 58 4.54 7.90 -0.30
C ASN A 58 3.12 8.37 -0.67
N PHE A 59 2.51 7.73 -1.68
CA PHE A 59 1.14 8.01 -2.09
C PHE A 59 0.14 7.64 -0.99
N ILE A 60 0.29 6.45 -0.40
CA ILE A 60 -0.58 5.94 0.67
C ILE A 60 -0.50 6.82 1.91
N TRP A 61 0.70 7.16 2.38
CA TRP A 61 0.87 8.06 3.54
C TRP A 61 0.23 9.42 3.30
N LYS A 62 0.31 9.95 2.07
CA LYS A 62 -0.39 11.19 1.71
C LYS A 62 -1.91 11.03 1.75
N ILE A 63 -2.46 9.95 1.19
CA ILE A 63 -3.92 9.68 1.20
C ILE A 63 -4.43 9.53 2.64
N PHE A 64 -3.72 8.75 3.46
CA PHE A 64 -4.10 8.47 4.86
C PHE A 64 -3.71 9.59 5.83
N GLN A 65 -2.99 10.62 5.37
CA GLN A 65 -2.45 11.70 6.20
C GLN A 65 -1.55 11.19 7.34
N GLN A 66 -0.83 10.09 7.09
CA GLN A 66 0.15 9.51 8.02
C GLN A 66 1.47 10.29 7.94
N ASN A 67 1.47 11.51 8.45
CA ASN A 67 2.55 12.49 8.25
C ASN A 67 3.68 12.36 9.28
N THR A 68 3.44 11.62 10.37
CA THR A 68 4.41 11.43 11.46
C THR A 68 4.68 9.95 11.71
N GLU A 69 5.82 9.64 12.34
CA GLU A 69 6.17 8.27 12.74
C GLU A 69 5.10 7.63 13.65
N THR A 70 4.38 8.44 14.43
CA THR A 70 3.29 7.96 15.29
C THR A 70 2.01 7.59 14.55
N ASP A 71 1.77 8.15 13.36
CA ASP A 71 0.61 7.81 12.53
C ASP A 71 0.86 6.53 11.71
N GLN A 72 2.13 6.26 11.43
CA GLN A 72 2.58 5.17 10.57
C GLN A 72 2.75 3.88 11.36
N LYS A 73 2.57 2.75 10.68
CA LYS A 73 3.01 1.46 11.23
C LYS A 73 4.54 1.42 11.29
N ASN A 74 5.07 0.91 12.40
CA ASN A 74 6.51 0.78 12.61
C ASN A 74 7.08 -0.48 11.92
N TYR A 75 7.09 -0.47 10.59
CA TYR A 75 7.82 -1.46 9.80
C TYR A 75 9.11 -0.87 9.26
N GLN A 76 10.24 -1.50 9.60
CA GLN A 76 11.57 -1.09 9.12
C GLN A 76 11.87 -1.59 7.71
N ASN A 77 11.13 -2.60 7.23
CA ASN A 77 11.22 -3.11 5.88
C ASN A 77 9.87 -3.58 5.33
N VAL A 78 9.75 -3.63 4.00
CA VAL A 78 8.65 -4.27 3.27
C VAL A 78 9.23 -5.16 2.17
N ASN A 79 8.80 -6.42 2.13
CA ASN A 79 9.37 -7.43 1.25
C ASN A 79 8.33 -7.90 0.23
N LEU A 80 8.68 -7.91 -1.05
CA LEU A 80 7.87 -8.49 -2.11
C LEU A 80 8.53 -9.76 -2.66
N PHE A 81 7.74 -10.82 -2.77
CA PHE A 81 8.15 -12.08 -3.37
C PHE A 81 7.27 -12.39 -4.59
N VAL A 82 7.89 -12.70 -5.73
CA VAL A 82 7.18 -13.38 -6.82
C VAL A 82 7.26 -14.88 -6.56
N GLU A 83 6.12 -15.51 -6.37
CA GLU A 83 5.99 -16.91 -5.98
C GLU A 83 5.34 -17.73 -7.11
N GLU A 84 5.81 -18.96 -7.29
CA GLU A 84 5.20 -19.87 -8.28
C GLU A 84 3.74 -20.19 -7.92
N LYS A 85 3.46 -20.34 -6.63
CA LYS A 85 2.13 -20.67 -6.10
C LYS A 85 1.83 -19.88 -4.84
N LEU A 86 0.64 -19.28 -4.78
CA LEU A 86 0.12 -18.65 -3.57
C LEU A 86 -0.68 -19.65 -2.72
N LEU A 87 -0.79 -19.33 -1.43
CA LEU A 87 -1.55 -20.15 -0.47
C LEU A 87 -3.07 -20.03 -0.65
N VAL A 88 -3.53 -18.92 -1.20
CA VAL A 88 -4.95 -18.65 -1.48
C VAL A 88 -5.21 -18.94 -2.96
N GLU A 89 -6.17 -19.82 -3.24
CA GLU A 89 -6.54 -20.17 -4.60
C GLU A 89 -7.13 -18.95 -5.32
N ASN A 90 -6.76 -18.78 -6.60
CA ASN A 90 -7.19 -17.67 -7.47
C ASN A 90 -6.78 -16.25 -7.00
N ALA A 91 -6.03 -16.10 -5.91
CA ALA A 91 -5.47 -14.82 -5.52
C ALA A 91 -4.41 -14.37 -6.55
N LEU A 92 -4.39 -13.08 -6.87
CA LEU A 92 -3.37 -12.48 -7.74
C LEU A 92 -2.10 -12.17 -6.92
N ALA A 93 -2.32 -11.65 -5.72
CA ALA A 93 -1.33 -11.39 -4.70
C ALA A 93 -1.97 -11.54 -3.31
N ILE A 94 -1.13 -11.61 -2.28
CA ILE A 94 -1.54 -11.61 -0.87
C ILE A 94 -0.55 -10.78 -0.05
N THR A 95 -1.05 -10.12 0.98
CA THR A 95 -0.25 -9.38 1.96
C THR A 95 -0.44 -9.95 3.35
N SER A 96 0.68 -10.11 4.09
CA SER A 96 0.68 -10.46 5.50
C SER A 96 1.76 -9.68 6.23
N GLY A 97 1.35 -8.84 7.19
CA GLY A 97 2.26 -7.94 7.89
C GLY A 97 2.92 -6.95 6.93
N ASN A 98 4.24 -7.10 6.75
CA ASN A 98 5.08 -6.34 5.84
C ASN A 98 5.61 -7.16 4.66
N GLU A 99 5.01 -8.33 4.39
CA GLU A 99 5.34 -9.17 3.25
C GLU A 99 4.19 -9.20 2.22
N ILE A 100 4.56 -9.06 0.96
CA ILE A 100 3.68 -9.18 -0.20
C ILE A 100 4.15 -10.37 -1.02
N LYS A 101 3.22 -11.23 -1.44
CA LYS A 101 3.50 -12.34 -2.36
C LYS A 101 2.63 -12.21 -3.59
N VAL A 102 3.25 -12.13 -4.76
CA VAL A 102 2.57 -12.02 -6.06
C VAL A 102 2.70 -13.34 -6.81
N GLY A 103 1.59 -13.84 -7.36
CA GLY A 103 1.58 -15.09 -8.10
C GLY A 103 2.20 -14.93 -9.49
N ALA A 104 3.15 -15.81 -9.85
CA ALA A 104 3.74 -15.82 -11.17
C ALA A 104 2.69 -16.08 -12.28
N SER A 105 1.69 -16.92 -12.00
CA SER A 105 0.59 -17.19 -12.94
C SER A 105 -0.23 -15.94 -13.26
N TYR A 106 -0.45 -15.04 -12.29
CA TYR A 106 -1.09 -13.74 -12.52
C TYR A 106 -0.24 -12.89 -13.47
N ILE A 107 1.07 -12.73 -13.19
CA ILE A 107 1.97 -11.94 -14.03
C ILE A 107 2.01 -12.47 -15.48
N GLN A 108 2.06 -13.79 -15.64
CA GLN A 108 1.94 -14.44 -16.96
C GLN A 108 0.60 -14.14 -17.63
N GLY A 109 -0.49 -14.09 -16.86
CA GLY A 109 -1.85 -13.90 -17.32
C GLY A 109 -2.18 -12.49 -17.80
N ILE A 110 -1.46 -11.45 -17.33
CA ILE A 110 -1.76 -10.05 -17.65
C ILE A 110 -1.83 -9.84 -19.17
N LYS A 111 -2.97 -9.29 -19.62
CA LYS A 111 -3.21 -8.90 -21.01
C LYS A 111 -3.14 -7.38 -21.12
N GLY A 112 -2.32 -6.86 -22.02
CA GLY A 112 -2.12 -5.41 -22.20
C GLY A 112 -0.89 -4.88 -21.46
N ASP A 113 -0.98 -3.66 -20.95
CA ASP A 113 0.12 -2.98 -20.26
C ASP A 113 0.40 -3.65 -18.91
N ILE A 114 1.49 -4.41 -18.86
CA ILE A 114 1.95 -5.10 -17.66
C ILE A 114 2.23 -4.15 -16.50
N LYS A 115 2.78 -2.96 -16.77
CA LYS A 115 3.13 -2.00 -15.72
C LYS A 115 1.87 -1.42 -15.10
N TRP A 116 0.89 -1.07 -15.92
CA TRP A 116 -0.37 -0.52 -15.44
C TRP A 116 -1.13 -1.54 -14.57
N ASP A 117 -1.27 -2.79 -15.04
CA ASP A 117 -2.01 -3.82 -14.32
C ASP A 117 -1.30 -4.22 -13.01
N PHE A 118 0.00 -4.53 -13.11
CA PHE A 118 0.82 -4.92 -11.96
C PHE A 118 0.91 -3.81 -10.91
N ASN A 119 1.10 -2.55 -11.32
CA ASN A 119 1.16 -1.44 -10.37
C ASN A 119 -0.18 -1.27 -9.63
N GLY A 120 -1.32 -1.49 -10.30
CA GLY A 120 -2.62 -1.43 -9.65
C GLY A 120 -2.76 -2.45 -8.51
N VAL A 121 -2.39 -3.71 -8.77
CA VAL A 121 -2.37 -4.76 -7.73
C VAL A 121 -1.33 -4.44 -6.66
N LEU A 122 -0.13 -3.98 -7.03
CA LEU A 122 0.90 -3.61 -6.07
C LEU A 122 0.45 -2.48 -5.14
N TYR A 123 -0.23 -1.46 -5.65
CA TYR A 123 -0.78 -0.37 -4.82
C TYR A 123 -1.81 -0.90 -3.83
N HIS A 124 -2.69 -1.81 -4.27
CA HIS A 124 -3.66 -2.48 -3.41
C HIS A 124 -2.95 -3.24 -2.27
N GLU A 125 -1.97 -4.10 -2.58
CA GLU A 125 -1.22 -4.85 -1.57
C GLU A 125 -0.41 -3.95 -0.62
N MET A 126 0.20 -2.89 -1.14
CA MET A 126 0.93 -1.90 -0.33
C MET A 126 0.01 -1.19 0.67
N VAL A 127 -1.28 -1.02 0.35
CA VAL A 127 -2.25 -0.49 1.32
C VAL A 127 -2.40 -1.43 2.51
N HIS A 128 -2.49 -2.74 2.29
CA HIS A 128 -2.57 -3.71 3.39
C HIS A 128 -1.36 -3.64 4.34
N VAL A 129 -0.18 -3.30 3.82
CA VAL A 129 1.00 -3.06 4.65
C VAL A 129 0.76 -1.87 5.59
N TRP A 130 0.30 -0.72 5.07
CA TRP A 130 0.28 0.56 5.81
C TRP A 130 -1.03 0.90 6.52
N GLN A 131 -2.17 0.35 6.09
CA GLN A 131 -3.47 0.65 6.67
C GLN A 131 -3.63 0.07 8.07
N TRP A 132 -4.22 0.82 8.99
CA TRP A 132 -4.65 0.27 10.26
C TRP A 132 -5.97 -0.50 10.11
N TYR A 133 -6.09 -1.60 10.84
CA TYR A 133 -7.24 -2.53 10.73
C TYR A 133 -8.32 -2.30 11.80
N GLY A 134 -8.39 -1.09 12.37
CA GLY A 134 -9.36 -0.75 13.42
C GLY A 134 -9.30 -1.68 14.64
N ASN A 135 -8.08 -2.02 15.10
CA ASN A 135 -7.86 -3.02 16.16
C ASN A 135 -8.52 -4.40 15.87
N GLY A 136 -8.58 -4.79 14.59
CA GLY A 136 -9.20 -6.04 14.14
C GLY A 136 -10.73 -6.02 14.09
N GLN A 137 -11.36 -4.86 14.25
CA GLN A 137 -12.82 -4.71 14.24
C GLN A 137 -13.37 -4.13 12.93
N ALA A 138 -12.49 -3.65 12.05
CA ALA A 138 -12.92 -3.11 10.77
C ALA A 138 -13.54 -4.23 9.89
N PRO A 139 -14.69 -3.99 9.22
CA PRO A 139 -15.27 -4.95 8.29
C PRO A 139 -14.29 -5.33 7.18
N GLY A 140 -14.27 -6.62 6.80
CA GLY A 140 -13.38 -7.12 5.75
C GLY A 140 -13.54 -6.38 4.42
N GLY A 141 -14.76 -6.13 3.97
CA GLY A 141 -14.95 -5.39 2.71
C GLY A 141 -14.62 -3.90 2.83
N LEU A 142 -14.67 -3.29 4.02
CA LEU A 142 -14.08 -1.95 4.20
C LEU A 142 -12.56 -2.00 3.99
N ILE A 143 -11.89 -3.00 4.57
CA ILE A 143 -10.43 -3.19 4.45
C ILE A 143 -10.00 -3.34 2.98
N GLU A 144 -10.66 -4.22 2.22
CA GLU A 144 -10.40 -4.41 0.77
C GLU A 144 -10.77 -3.17 -0.03
N GLY A 145 -11.87 -2.51 0.35
CA GLY A 145 -12.36 -1.30 -0.31
C GLY A 145 -11.44 -0.09 -0.15
N ILE A 146 -10.76 0.05 0.99
CA ILE A 146 -9.74 1.09 1.20
C ILE A 146 -8.55 0.86 0.27
N ALA A 147 -8.11 -0.39 0.10
CA ALA A 147 -7.04 -0.75 -0.82
C ALA A 147 -7.40 -0.38 -2.27
N ASP A 148 -8.62 -0.70 -2.71
CA ASP A 148 -9.10 -0.33 -4.04
C ASP A 148 -9.42 1.17 -4.18
N PHE A 149 -9.77 1.87 -3.12
CA PHE A 149 -9.91 3.33 -3.13
C PHE A 149 -8.58 4.01 -3.42
N VAL A 150 -7.49 3.58 -2.78
CA VAL A 150 -6.16 4.11 -3.09
C VAL A 150 -5.76 3.76 -4.52
N ARG A 151 -6.01 2.53 -4.98
CA ARG A 151 -5.78 2.11 -6.36
C ARG A 151 -6.57 2.99 -7.36
N LEU A 152 -7.81 3.34 -7.06
CA LEU A 152 -8.62 4.28 -7.84
C LEU A 152 -7.97 5.67 -7.89
N LYS A 153 -7.60 6.22 -6.73
CA LYS A 153 -6.95 7.54 -6.65
C LYS A 153 -5.58 7.58 -7.34
N ALA A 154 -4.90 6.45 -7.43
CA ALA A 154 -3.65 6.29 -8.18
C ALA A 154 -3.86 6.08 -9.69
N ASN A 155 -5.10 6.17 -10.19
CA ASN A 155 -5.47 6.00 -11.60
C ASN A 155 -5.20 4.58 -12.15
N TYR A 156 -5.36 3.57 -11.30
CA TYR A 156 -5.21 2.15 -11.63
C TYR A 156 -6.51 1.35 -11.56
N ALA A 157 -7.67 2.01 -11.66
CA ALA A 157 -8.97 1.35 -11.68
C ALA A 157 -9.23 0.66 -13.04
N PRO A 158 -9.37 -0.68 -13.09
CA PRO A 158 -9.72 -1.41 -14.31
C PRO A 158 -11.09 -1.02 -14.85
N SER A 159 -11.24 -1.10 -16.18
CA SER A 159 -12.49 -0.76 -16.87
C SER A 159 -13.67 -1.67 -16.52
N HIS A 160 -13.42 -2.86 -15.97
CA HIS A 160 -14.45 -3.80 -15.55
C HIS A 160 -14.94 -3.58 -14.10
N TRP A 161 -14.38 -2.61 -13.38
CA TRP A 161 -14.89 -2.24 -12.06
C TRP A 161 -16.33 -1.72 -12.13
N VAL A 162 -17.06 -1.91 -11.04
CA VAL A 162 -18.43 -1.40 -10.94
C VAL A 162 -18.49 0.11 -11.14
N LYS A 163 -19.64 0.59 -11.61
CA LYS A 163 -19.89 2.03 -11.76
C LYS A 163 -20.20 2.66 -10.40
N PRO A 164 -20.03 3.99 -10.25
CA PRO A 164 -20.50 4.70 -9.06
C PRO A 164 -21.98 4.41 -8.77
N GLY A 165 -22.30 4.10 -7.50
CA GLY A 165 -23.66 3.81 -7.05
C GLY A 165 -24.12 2.36 -7.23
N GLU A 166 -23.32 1.49 -7.86
CA GLU A 166 -23.58 0.04 -7.89
C GLU A 166 -23.13 -0.65 -6.59
N GLY A 167 -23.69 -1.85 -6.33
CA GLY A 167 -23.46 -2.61 -5.10
C GLY A 167 -24.62 -2.53 -4.11
N ASN A 168 -24.55 -3.32 -3.04
CA ASN A 168 -25.62 -3.47 -2.05
C ASN A 168 -25.27 -2.90 -0.67
N SER A 169 -23.98 -2.76 -0.34
CA SER A 169 -23.53 -2.16 0.92
C SER A 169 -22.26 -1.34 0.75
N TRP A 170 -22.07 -0.37 1.64
CA TRP A 170 -20.92 0.53 1.62
C TRP A 170 -19.60 -0.20 1.93
N ASP A 171 -19.65 -1.33 2.64
CA ASP A 171 -18.53 -2.18 3.05
C ASP A 171 -18.48 -3.52 2.28
N GLN A 172 -19.08 -3.59 1.09
CA GLN A 172 -19.13 -4.81 0.30
C GLN A 172 -17.74 -5.31 -0.13
N GLY A 173 -16.73 -4.44 -0.19
CA GLY A 173 -15.41 -4.79 -0.69
C GLY A 173 -15.05 -4.16 -2.01
N TYR A 174 -13.75 -4.14 -2.27
CA TYR A 174 -13.16 -3.86 -3.58
C TYR A 174 -13.72 -2.58 -4.22
N SER A 175 -13.92 -2.61 -5.53
CA SER A 175 -14.45 -1.50 -6.33
C SER A 175 -15.77 -0.90 -5.83
N VAL A 176 -16.69 -1.67 -5.22
CA VAL A 176 -17.95 -1.12 -4.68
C VAL A 176 -17.67 -0.15 -3.54
N THR A 177 -16.95 -0.62 -2.52
CA THR A 177 -16.57 0.22 -1.38
C THR A 177 -15.63 1.34 -1.82
N ALA A 178 -14.72 1.10 -2.76
CA ALA A 178 -13.85 2.14 -3.30
C ALA A 178 -14.63 3.31 -3.93
N ARG A 179 -15.68 3.03 -4.71
CA ARG A 179 -16.56 4.05 -5.29
C ARG A 179 -17.36 4.80 -4.22
N PHE A 180 -17.83 4.10 -3.19
CA PHE A 180 -18.48 4.74 -2.06
C PHE A 180 -17.55 5.72 -1.33
N LEU A 181 -16.32 5.30 -1.03
CA LEU A 181 -15.31 6.15 -0.38
C LEU A 181 -14.92 7.34 -1.27
N ASP A 182 -14.87 7.15 -2.58
CA ASP A 182 -14.63 8.20 -3.58
C ASP A 182 -15.73 9.28 -3.55
N TYR A 183 -16.98 8.85 -3.53
CA TYR A 183 -18.13 9.74 -3.35
C TYR A 183 -18.04 10.53 -2.04
N CYS A 184 -17.78 9.86 -0.91
CA CYS A 184 -17.62 10.54 0.39
C CYS A 184 -16.48 11.55 0.38
N ASN A 185 -15.36 11.23 -0.28
CA ASN A 185 -14.23 12.14 -0.41
C ASN A 185 -14.59 13.39 -1.23
N GLY A 186 -15.37 13.26 -2.31
CA GLY A 186 -15.86 14.38 -3.12
C GLY A 186 -16.74 15.34 -2.31
N LEU A 187 -17.70 14.80 -1.55
CA LEU A 187 -18.56 15.59 -0.67
C LEU A 187 -17.77 16.43 0.35
N ARG A 188 -16.71 15.85 0.94
CA ARG A 188 -15.85 16.56 1.91
C ARG A 188 -15.13 17.75 1.28
N ASN A 189 -14.78 17.65 -0.01
CA ASN A 189 -14.02 18.67 -0.71
C ASN A 189 -14.91 19.72 -1.40
N GLY A 190 -16.24 19.63 -1.26
CA GLY A 190 -17.19 20.52 -1.92
C GLY A 190 -17.27 20.30 -3.44
N GLU A 191 -16.83 19.13 -3.92
CA GLU A 191 -17.03 18.72 -5.31
C GLU A 191 -18.42 18.09 -5.41
N ASP A 192 -19.37 18.84 -5.97
CA ASP A 192 -20.71 18.33 -6.26
C ASP A 192 -20.58 17.12 -7.20
N SER A 193 -21.08 15.97 -6.76
CA SER A 193 -21.00 14.66 -7.42
C SER A 193 -21.74 14.57 -8.78
N GLN A 194 -22.10 15.70 -9.38
CA GLN A 194 -22.74 15.75 -10.70
C GLN A 194 -21.74 15.71 -11.87
N SER A 195 -20.44 15.93 -11.65
CA SER A 195 -19.45 15.88 -12.75
C SER A 195 -18.98 14.47 -13.14
N ALA A 196 -19.56 13.41 -12.56
CA ALA A 196 -19.22 12.01 -12.86
C ALA A 196 -20.26 11.30 -13.76
N LEU A 197 -21.20 12.06 -14.35
CA LEU A 197 -22.28 11.54 -15.21
C LEU A 197 -22.24 12.05 -16.67
N GLU A 198 -21.13 12.62 -17.11
CA GLU A 198 -20.86 12.91 -18.53
C GLU A 198 -19.63 12.14 -19.02
#